data_AF-A0A0M8TA78-F1
#
_entry.id   AF-A0A0M8TA78-F1
#
_cell.length_a   1.000
_cell.length_b   1.000
_cell.length_c   1.000
_cell.angle_alpha   90.00
_cell.angle_beta   90.00
_cell.angle_gamma   90.00
#
_symmetry.space_group_name_H-M   'P 1'
#
loop_
_entity.id
_entity.type
_entity.pdbx_description
1 polymer ?
#
loop_
_entity_poly.entity_id
_entity_poly.type
_entity_poly.pdbx_seq_one_letter_code
_entity_poly.pdbx_strand_id
1 'polypeptide(L)'
;MAACADAEALLLAGRTSEARKAARAALYADGPDPCLYAVLGRAHAAEGGAEHVGRAEAVFREGLDTFPGAPVLLAAQAAVFGPQLAANPSGLAPSARVQRHDARLVLAVVGHPAGAAQQARAQAQAHPADDRAAVLAETLAALARPGRAPLRLLVRAPLTAGSACWLWFAGCLLAVAALHLPVGAAAAALLGPVLFPLLYGALRAARRRALGRAPAALAVPSPYDGFPALPQVPPYTTREKATSAVVLGLVAIALVSFAAYFPRR
;
A
#
# COMPACT_ATOMS: atom_id res chain seq x y z
N MET A 1 -13.15 -5.41 -29.27
CA MET A 1 -11.88 -6.02 -29.78
C MET A 1 -10.89 -4.99 -30.32
N ALA A 2 -11.30 -4.03 -31.18
CA ALA A 2 -10.38 -3.01 -31.71
C ALA A 2 -9.64 -2.22 -30.60
N ALA A 3 -10.36 -1.75 -29.58
CA ALA A 3 -9.77 -0.99 -28.47
C ALA A 3 -8.68 -1.75 -27.67
N CYS A 4 -8.79 -3.08 -27.56
CA CYS A 4 -7.75 -3.87 -26.92
C CYS A 4 -6.50 -3.99 -27.82
N ALA A 5 -6.69 -4.19 -29.11
CA ALA A 5 -5.58 -4.24 -30.06
C ALA A 5 -4.82 -2.90 -30.10
N ASP A 6 -5.55 -1.77 -30.04
CA ASP A 6 -4.96 -0.44 -30.00
C ASP A 6 -4.14 -0.21 -28.72
N ALA A 7 -4.68 -0.59 -27.56
CA ALA A 7 -3.97 -0.50 -26.29
C ALA A 7 -2.74 -1.42 -26.24
N GLU A 8 -2.83 -2.62 -26.83
CA GLU A 8 -1.71 -3.56 -26.94
C GLU A 8 -0.60 -2.99 -27.84
N ALA A 9 -0.97 -2.39 -28.98
CA ALA A 9 -0.01 -1.76 -29.89
C ALA A 9 0.76 -0.62 -29.19
N LEU A 10 0.08 0.21 -28.39
CA LEU A 10 0.71 1.24 -27.58
C LEU A 10 1.69 0.66 -26.55
N LEU A 11 1.32 -0.46 -25.92
CA LEU A 11 2.18 -1.13 -24.94
C LEU A 11 3.44 -1.69 -25.60
N LEU A 12 3.30 -2.36 -26.75
CA LEU A 12 4.44 -2.90 -27.52
C LEU A 12 5.37 -1.79 -28.04
N ALA A 13 4.83 -0.61 -28.33
CA ALA A 13 5.61 0.57 -28.69
C ALA A 13 6.32 1.24 -27.49
N GLY A 14 6.22 0.68 -26.28
CA GLY A 14 6.80 1.25 -25.06
C GLY A 14 6.06 2.48 -24.51
N ARG A 15 4.90 2.85 -25.10
CA ARG A 15 4.07 3.99 -24.68
C ARG A 15 3.15 3.59 -23.53
N THR A 16 3.75 3.12 -22.44
CA THR A 16 3.08 2.50 -21.28
C THR A 16 1.98 3.39 -20.68
N SER A 17 2.24 4.69 -20.47
CA SER A 17 1.23 5.60 -19.93
C SER A 17 0.03 5.77 -20.86
N GLU A 18 0.23 5.71 -22.17
CA GLU A 18 -0.85 5.87 -23.14
C GLU A 18 -1.67 4.58 -23.27
N ALA A 19 -0.99 3.44 -23.30
CA ALA A 19 -1.65 2.13 -23.27
C ALA A 19 -2.61 2.02 -22.08
N ARG A 20 -2.22 2.50 -20.89
CA ARG A 20 -3.11 2.54 -19.72
C ARG A 20 -4.31 3.46 -19.89
N LYS A 21 -4.10 4.66 -20.44
CA LYS A 21 -5.19 5.61 -20.67
C LYS A 21 -6.20 5.03 -21.65
N ALA A 22 -5.73 4.45 -22.75
CA ALA A 22 -6.56 3.79 -23.75
C ALA A 22 -7.32 2.61 -23.17
N ALA A 23 -6.64 1.68 -22.49
CA ALA A 23 -7.27 0.51 -21.87
C ALA A 23 -8.32 0.90 -20.83
N ARG A 24 -8.05 1.92 -20.00
CA ARG A 24 -9.00 2.39 -18.98
C ARG A 24 -10.20 3.12 -19.58
N ALA A 25 -9.99 3.91 -20.63
CA ALA A 25 -11.08 4.57 -21.35
C ALA A 25 -12.00 3.54 -22.00
N ALA A 26 -11.43 2.48 -22.61
CA ALA A 26 -12.18 1.39 -23.19
C ALA A 26 -12.96 0.59 -22.14
N LEU A 27 -12.36 0.27 -20.98
CA LEU A 27 -13.07 -0.38 -19.87
C LEU A 27 -14.28 0.45 -19.38
N TYR A 28 -14.18 1.78 -19.44
CA TYR A 28 -15.26 2.67 -19.05
C TYR A 28 -16.36 2.78 -20.12
N ALA A 29 -15.97 2.86 -21.40
CA ALA A 29 -16.90 3.04 -22.52
C ALA A 29 -17.60 1.74 -22.93
N ASP A 30 -16.83 0.66 -23.04
CA ASP A 30 -17.27 -0.61 -23.62
C ASP A 30 -17.59 -1.66 -22.53
N GLY A 31 -17.23 -1.38 -21.28
CA GLY A 31 -17.42 -2.26 -20.14
C GLY A 31 -16.23 -3.18 -19.85
N PRO A 32 -16.35 -4.07 -18.86
CA PRO A 32 -15.26 -4.94 -18.43
C PRO A 32 -14.90 -5.95 -19.52
N ASP A 33 -13.62 -6.07 -19.83
CA ASP A 33 -13.08 -7.02 -20.81
C ASP A 33 -11.75 -7.62 -20.29
N PRO A 34 -11.58 -8.95 -20.34
CA PRO A 34 -10.40 -9.60 -19.78
C PRO A 34 -9.11 -9.21 -20.50
N CYS A 35 -9.15 -8.95 -21.82
CA CYS A 35 -7.96 -8.52 -22.55
C CYS A 35 -7.57 -7.09 -22.14
N LEU A 36 -8.52 -6.17 -21.98
CA LEU A 36 -8.26 -4.81 -21.50
C LEU A 36 -7.66 -4.80 -20.08
N TYR A 37 -8.17 -5.63 -19.16
CA TYR A 37 -7.55 -5.81 -17.85
C TYR A 37 -6.12 -6.35 -17.95
N ALA A 38 -5.86 -7.30 -18.86
CA ALA A 38 -4.53 -7.88 -19.07
C ALA A 38 -3.52 -6.85 -19.64
N VAL A 39 -3.94 -6.01 -20.60
CA VAL A 39 -3.11 -4.92 -21.12
C VAL A 39 -2.83 -3.88 -20.04
N LEU A 40 -3.87 -3.46 -19.31
CA LEU A 40 -3.74 -2.44 -18.26
C LEU A 40 -2.80 -2.89 -17.14
N GLY A 41 -2.87 -4.16 -16.72
CA GLY A 41 -1.99 -4.76 -15.73
C GLY A 41 -0.53 -4.79 -16.20
N ARG A 42 -0.27 -5.26 -17.43
CA ARG A 42 1.08 -5.27 -18.02
C ARG A 42 1.64 -3.87 -18.22
N ALA A 43 0.83 -2.90 -18.65
CA ALA A 43 1.24 -1.52 -18.83
C ALA A 43 1.58 -0.81 -17.50
N HIS A 44 0.92 -1.20 -16.39
CA HIS A 44 1.36 -0.80 -15.06
C HIS A 44 2.71 -1.45 -14.70
N ALA A 45 2.86 -2.75 -14.87
CA ALA A 45 4.12 -3.43 -14.55
C ALA A 45 5.33 -2.90 -15.34
N ALA A 46 5.12 -2.58 -16.62
CA ALA A 46 6.16 -2.11 -17.55
C ALA A 46 6.75 -0.72 -17.20
N GLU A 47 6.00 0.16 -16.54
CA GLU A 47 6.58 1.43 -16.04
C GLU A 47 7.56 1.22 -14.88
N GLY A 48 7.56 0.03 -14.28
CA GLY A 48 8.39 -0.27 -13.14
C GLY A 48 8.02 0.58 -11.92
N GLY A 49 8.75 0.38 -10.83
CA GLY A 49 8.46 1.08 -9.57
C GLY A 49 7.31 0.46 -8.76
N ALA A 50 7.43 0.53 -7.44
CA ALA A 50 6.59 -0.23 -6.51
C ALA A 50 5.10 0.19 -6.51
N GLU A 51 4.81 1.44 -6.87
CA GLU A 51 3.43 1.91 -7.03
C GLU A 51 2.77 1.22 -8.22
N HIS A 52 3.45 1.20 -9.37
CA HIS A 52 2.89 0.61 -10.58
C HIS A 52 2.82 -0.91 -10.49
N VAL A 53 3.75 -1.57 -9.78
CA VAL A 53 3.63 -3.00 -9.45
C VAL A 53 2.36 -3.29 -8.62
N GLY A 54 2.10 -2.50 -7.58
CA GLY A 54 0.88 -2.66 -6.77
C GLY A 54 -0.40 -2.35 -7.53
N ARG A 55 -0.37 -1.38 -8.46
CA ARG A 55 -1.49 -1.10 -9.36
C ARG A 55 -1.70 -2.22 -10.39
N ALA A 56 -0.63 -2.78 -10.94
CA ALA A 56 -0.70 -3.93 -11.84
C ALA A 56 -1.40 -5.10 -11.14
N GLU A 57 -0.97 -5.44 -9.93
CA GLU A 57 -1.58 -6.50 -9.12
C GLU A 57 -3.06 -6.25 -8.85
N ALA A 58 -3.44 -5.02 -8.48
CA ALA A 58 -4.83 -4.66 -8.24
C ALA A 58 -5.70 -4.85 -9.50
N VAL A 59 -5.19 -4.43 -10.67
CA VAL A 59 -5.88 -4.57 -11.96
C VAL A 59 -6.06 -6.04 -12.34
N PHE A 60 -5.02 -6.87 -12.18
CA PHE A 60 -5.15 -8.31 -12.45
C PHE A 60 -6.14 -8.99 -11.51
N ARG A 61 -6.13 -8.63 -10.22
CA ARG A 61 -7.08 -9.17 -9.23
C ARG A 61 -8.52 -8.79 -9.57
N GLU A 62 -8.78 -7.51 -9.87
CA GLU A 62 -10.10 -7.03 -10.28
C GLU A 62 -10.59 -7.74 -11.56
N GLY A 63 -9.70 -7.92 -12.54
CA GLY A 63 -10.01 -8.67 -13.76
C GLY A 63 -10.34 -10.14 -13.49
N LEU A 64 -9.62 -10.82 -12.60
CA LEU A 64 -9.83 -12.23 -12.26
C LEU A 64 -11.04 -12.45 -11.35
N ASP A 65 -11.37 -11.49 -10.48
CA ASP A 65 -12.61 -11.50 -9.71
C ASP A 65 -13.83 -11.39 -10.64
N THR A 66 -13.70 -10.61 -11.73
CA THR A 66 -14.75 -10.42 -12.74
C THR A 66 -14.82 -11.58 -13.74
N PHE A 67 -13.67 -12.12 -14.15
CA PHE A 67 -13.54 -13.21 -15.12
C PHE A 67 -12.69 -14.35 -14.57
N PRO A 68 -13.23 -15.15 -13.63
CA PRO A 68 -12.51 -16.27 -13.05
C PRO A 68 -12.12 -17.26 -14.16
N GLY A 69 -10.81 -17.54 -14.30
CA GLY A 69 -10.32 -18.51 -15.29
C GLY A 69 -10.06 -17.96 -16.69
N ALA A 70 -10.17 -16.65 -16.94
CA ALA A 70 -9.83 -16.08 -18.24
C ALA A 70 -8.34 -16.32 -18.59
N PRO A 71 -8.03 -17.08 -19.66
CA PRO A 71 -6.67 -17.54 -19.94
C PRO A 71 -5.73 -16.38 -20.27
N VAL A 72 -6.23 -15.34 -20.94
CA VAL A 72 -5.45 -14.14 -21.29
C VAL A 72 -5.00 -13.38 -20.03
N LEU A 73 -5.85 -13.30 -19.00
CA LEU A 73 -5.53 -12.65 -17.74
C LEU A 73 -4.52 -13.46 -16.92
N LEU A 74 -4.74 -14.76 -16.82
CA LEU A 74 -3.84 -15.66 -16.11
C LEU A 74 -2.46 -15.70 -16.75
N ALA A 75 -2.39 -15.78 -18.09
CA ALA A 75 -1.13 -15.76 -18.82
C ALA A 75 -0.39 -14.42 -18.66
N ALA A 76 -1.11 -13.30 -18.74
CA ALA A 76 -0.51 -11.98 -18.55
C ALA A 76 -0.02 -11.76 -17.11
N GLN A 77 -0.78 -12.21 -16.11
CA GLN A 77 -0.37 -12.16 -14.71
C GLN A 77 0.88 -13.03 -14.46
N ALA A 78 0.89 -14.26 -14.99
CA ALA A 78 2.03 -15.16 -14.89
C ALA A 78 3.29 -14.61 -15.59
N ALA A 79 3.13 -13.94 -16.73
CA ALA A 79 4.26 -13.30 -17.42
C ALA A 79 4.86 -12.14 -16.61
N VAL A 80 4.02 -11.42 -15.85
CA VAL A 80 4.45 -10.27 -15.03
C VAL A 80 5.05 -10.71 -13.69
N PHE A 81 4.48 -11.72 -13.04
CA PHE A 81 4.82 -12.10 -11.66
C PHE A 81 5.39 -13.51 -11.49
N GLY A 82 5.44 -14.31 -12.56
CA GLY A 82 5.88 -15.71 -12.56
C GLY A 82 4.74 -16.74 -12.44
N PRO A 83 4.95 -17.99 -12.91
CA PRO A 83 3.92 -19.03 -12.95
C PRO A 83 3.49 -19.57 -11.57
N GLN A 84 4.38 -19.52 -10.57
CA GLN A 84 4.07 -19.94 -9.20
C GLN A 84 3.02 -19.04 -8.52
N LEU A 85 2.92 -17.80 -8.97
CA LEU A 85 2.08 -16.76 -8.41
C LEU A 85 0.66 -16.77 -9.02
N ALA A 86 0.53 -17.33 -10.23
CA ALA A 86 -0.76 -17.67 -10.86
C ALA A 86 -1.38 -18.96 -10.28
N ALA A 87 -0.54 -19.90 -9.82
CA ALA A 87 -0.99 -21.14 -9.18
C ALA A 87 -1.36 -20.95 -7.69
N ASN A 88 -0.83 -19.91 -7.04
CA ASN A 88 -1.06 -19.64 -5.63
C ASN A 88 -1.14 -18.11 -5.37
N PRO A 89 -2.32 -17.48 -5.53
CA PRO A 89 -2.48 -16.04 -5.36
C PRO A 89 -2.18 -15.54 -3.93
N SER A 90 -2.07 -16.46 -2.97
CA SER A 90 -1.69 -16.22 -1.58
C SER A 90 -0.17 -15.99 -1.38
N GLY A 91 0.67 -16.34 -2.36
CA GLY A 91 2.13 -16.16 -2.34
C GLY A 91 2.60 -14.76 -2.78
N LEU A 92 1.67 -13.85 -3.07
CA LEU A 92 1.99 -12.45 -3.36
C LEU A 92 2.47 -11.76 -2.08
N ALA A 93 3.65 -11.14 -2.13
CA ALA A 93 4.16 -10.32 -1.05
C ALA A 93 3.06 -9.31 -0.61
N PRO A 94 2.64 -9.31 0.67
CA PRO A 94 1.45 -8.59 1.08
C PRO A 94 1.56 -7.10 0.76
N SER A 95 0.47 -6.57 0.17
CA SER A 95 0.35 -5.14 -0.08
C SER A 95 0.59 -4.34 1.20
N ALA A 96 1.01 -3.07 1.08
CA ALA A 96 1.26 -2.23 2.26
C ALA A 96 0.01 -2.10 3.15
N ARG A 97 -1.18 -2.27 2.58
CA ARG A 97 -2.46 -2.28 3.28
C ARG A 97 -2.62 -3.54 4.12
N VAL A 98 -2.40 -4.73 3.53
CA VAL A 98 -2.44 -6.03 4.22
C VAL A 98 -1.40 -6.06 5.34
N GLN A 99 -0.16 -5.69 5.04
CA GLN A 99 0.94 -5.63 6.00
C GLN A 99 0.63 -4.73 7.21
N ARG A 100 -0.01 -3.56 7.00
CA ARG A 100 -0.44 -2.66 8.08
C ARG A 100 -1.60 -3.26 8.88
N HIS A 101 -2.58 -3.86 8.22
CA HIS A 101 -3.73 -4.47 8.87
C HIS A 101 -3.29 -5.63 9.78
N ASP A 102 -2.42 -6.51 9.29
CA ASP A 102 -1.88 -7.63 10.03
C ASP A 102 -1.06 -7.14 11.23
N ALA A 103 -0.15 -6.19 11.00
CA ALA A 103 0.65 -5.59 12.08
C ALA A 103 -0.26 -4.93 13.15
N ARG A 104 -1.35 -4.28 12.75
CA ARG A 104 -2.33 -3.69 13.67
C ARG A 104 -3.03 -4.76 14.51
N LEU A 105 -3.50 -5.84 13.89
CA LEU A 105 -4.14 -6.95 14.59
C LEU A 105 -3.21 -7.57 15.64
N VAL A 106 -1.98 -7.92 15.25
CA VAL A 106 -1.02 -8.52 16.19
C VAL A 106 -0.65 -7.54 17.31
N LEU A 107 -0.42 -6.26 16.99
CA LEU A 107 -0.12 -5.25 18.01
C LEU A 107 -1.29 -4.95 18.95
N ALA A 108 -2.53 -5.23 18.54
CA ALA A 108 -3.72 -5.08 19.37
C ALA A 108 -3.88 -6.29 20.31
N VAL A 109 -3.67 -7.51 19.82
CA VAL A 109 -3.76 -8.75 20.61
C VAL A 109 -2.62 -8.86 21.61
N VAL A 110 -1.38 -8.66 21.15
CA VAL A 110 -0.17 -8.89 21.97
C VAL A 110 0.16 -7.69 22.86
N GLY A 111 -0.30 -6.49 22.50
CA GLY A 111 -0.13 -5.28 23.30
C GLY A 111 1.28 -4.66 23.28
N HIS A 112 2.35 -5.48 23.39
CA HIS A 112 3.74 -5.02 23.38
C HIS A 112 4.46 -5.26 22.03
N PRO A 113 5.20 -4.28 21.49
CA PRO A 113 5.77 -4.40 20.14
C PRO A 113 6.93 -5.42 20.08
N ALA A 114 7.72 -5.55 21.14
CA ALA A 114 8.86 -6.48 21.17
C ALA A 114 8.41 -7.94 21.13
N GLY A 115 7.49 -8.35 22.02
CA GLY A 115 7.00 -9.72 21.99
C GLY A 115 6.03 -10.00 20.82
N ALA A 116 5.35 -9.00 20.25
CA ALA A 116 4.63 -9.17 18.98
C ALA A 116 5.60 -9.55 17.85
N ALA A 117 6.77 -8.90 17.80
CA ALA A 117 7.82 -9.26 16.84
C ALA A 117 8.41 -10.64 17.11
N GLN A 118 8.57 -11.05 18.37
CA GLN A 118 9.07 -12.38 18.73
C GLN A 118 8.08 -13.48 18.34
N GLN A 119 6.80 -13.33 18.67
CA GLN A 119 5.74 -14.27 18.31
C GLN A 119 5.59 -14.40 16.78
N ALA A 120 5.61 -13.28 16.05
CA ALA A 120 5.54 -13.33 14.60
C ALA A 120 6.75 -14.01 13.96
N ARG A 121 7.95 -13.88 14.54
CA ARG A 121 9.14 -14.63 14.08
C ARG A 121 9.00 -16.13 14.32
N ALA A 122 8.54 -16.53 15.50
CA ALA A 122 8.28 -17.94 15.79
C ALA A 122 7.23 -18.53 14.84
N GLN A 123 6.17 -17.77 14.55
CA GLN A 123 5.15 -18.17 13.57
C GLN A 123 5.73 -18.34 12.16
N ALA A 124 6.58 -17.42 11.72
CA ALA A 124 7.25 -17.50 10.41
C ALA A 124 8.24 -18.67 10.32
N GLN A 125 8.88 -19.06 11.44
CA GLN A 125 9.74 -20.24 11.51
C GLN A 125 8.95 -21.56 11.50
N ALA A 126 7.74 -21.56 12.07
CA ALA A 126 6.82 -22.69 12.01
C ALA A 126 6.21 -22.89 10.63
N HIS A 127 6.05 -21.82 9.86
CA HIS A 127 5.45 -21.84 8.53
C HIS A 127 6.40 -21.21 7.49
N PRO A 128 7.53 -21.88 7.15
CA PRO A 128 8.56 -21.28 6.30
C PRO A 128 8.11 -21.00 4.85
N ALA A 129 7.01 -21.63 4.41
CA ALA A 129 6.39 -21.37 3.11
C ALA A 129 5.41 -20.18 3.11
N ASP A 130 5.12 -19.58 4.28
CA ASP A 130 4.18 -18.46 4.40
C ASP A 130 4.92 -17.11 4.34
N ASP A 131 4.98 -16.53 3.13
CA ASP A 131 5.57 -15.22 2.88
C ASP A 131 4.90 -14.10 3.68
N ARG A 132 3.60 -14.23 3.98
CA ARG A 132 2.84 -13.23 4.76
C ARG A 132 3.35 -13.20 6.20
N ALA A 133 3.57 -14.38 6.81
CA ALA A 133 4.15 -14.49 8.15
C ALA A 133 5.58 -13.92 8.21
N ALA A 134 6.41 -14.21 7.19
CA ALA A 134 7.77 -13.67 7.11
C ALA A 134 7.80 -12.13 7.00
N VAL A 135 6.94 -11.54 6.16
CA VAL A 135 6.82 -10.07 6.04
C VAL A 135 6.28 -9.46 7.32
N LEU A 136 5.31 -10.10 7.99
CA LEU A 136 4.76 -9.62 9.25
C LEU A 136 5.83 -9.60 10.35
N ALA A 137 6.65 -10.65 10.47
CA ALA A 137 7.75 -10.73 11.41
C ALA A 137 8.76 -9.57 11.22
N GLU A 138 9.18 -9.31 9.97
CA GLU A 138 10.08 -8.20 9.65
C GLU A 138 9.45 -6.82 9.90
N THR A 139 8.13 -6.72 9.71
CA THR A 139 7.37 -5.48 9.95
C THR A 139 7.34 -5.15 11.44
N LEU A 140 6.95 -6.12 12.26
CA LEU A 140 6.87 -5.94 13.71
C LEU A 140 8.26 -5.72 14.30
N ALA A 141 9.29 -6.40 13.79
CA ALA A 141 10.68 -6.14 14.15
C ALA A 141 11.11 -4.68 13.85
N ALA A 142 10.71 -4.14 12.69
CA ALA A 142 11.00 -2.75 12.35
C ALA A 142 10.25 -1.74 13.25
N LEU A 143 8.99 -2.04 13.61
CA LEU A 143 8.17 -1.21 14.49
C LEU A 143 8.56 -1.29 15.97
N ALA A 144 9.19 -2.38 16.39
CA ALA A 144 9.69 -2.59 17.75
C ALA A 144 10.94 -1.76 18.08
N ARG A 145 11.64 -1.21 17.08
CA ARG A 145 12.83 -0.38 17.30
C ARG A 145 12.51 0.88 18.14
N PRO A 146 13.48 1.36 18.95
CA PRO A 146 13.34 2.62 19.67
C PRO A 146 13.10 3.78 18.68
N GLY A 147 12.37 4.82 19.13
CA GLY A 147 12.03 5.98 18.30
C GLY A 147 10.91 5.74 17.26
N ARG A 148 10.36 4.53 17.15
CA ARG A 148 9.28 4.20 16.18
C ARG A 148 7.87 4.34 16.75
N ALA A 149 7.71 4.95 17.92
CA ALA A 149 6.42 5.23 18.55
C ALA A 149 5.39 5.92 17.62
N PRO A 150 5.73 7.00 16.90
CA PRO A 150 4.76 7.65 16.02
C PRO A 150 4.31 6.74 14.87
N LEU A 151 5.22 5.88 14.35
CA LEU A 151 4.87 4.92 13.30
C LEU A 151 3.93 3.83 13.84
N ARG A 152 4.13 3.39 15.10
CA ARG A 152 3.21 2.45 15.76
C ARG A 152 1.82 3.05 15.93
N LEU A 153 1.72 4.34 16.27
CA LEU A 153 0.44 5.04 16.36
C LEU A 153 -0.28 5.05 15.00
N LEU A 154 0.44 5.38 13.92
CA LEU A 154 -0.07 5.33 12.55
C LEU A 154 -0.53 3.93 12.11
N VAL A 155 0.09 2.86 12.60
CA VAL A 155 -0.34 1.48 12.31
C VAL A 155 -1.57 1.12 13.16
N ARG A 156 -1.59 1.47 14.44
CA ARG A 156 -2.70 1.15 15.36
C ARG A 156 -4.00 1.86 15.02
N ALA A 157 -3.91 3.12 14.59
CA ALA A 157 -5.06 3.97 14.36
C ALA A 157 -4.85 4.82 13.10
N PRO A 158 -4.88 4.20 11.90
CA PRO A 158 -4.41 4.83 10.66
C PRO A 158 -5.23 6.07 10.28
N LEU A 159 -6.55 6.03 10.51
CA LEU A 159 -7.43 7.14 10.21
C LEU A 159 -7.24 8.28 11.20
N THR A 160 -7.30 8.01 12.51
CA THR A 160 -7.19 9.08 13.52
C THR A 160 -5.81 9.70 13.52
N ALA A 161 -4.74 8.90 13.48
CA ALA A 161 -3.37 9.40 13.41
C ALA A 161 -3.10 10.11 12.09
N GLY A 162 -3.64 9.60 10.98
CA GLY A 162 -3.51 10.23 9.67
C GLY A 162 -4.22 11.57 9.61
N SER A 163 -5.48 11.63 10.06
CA SER A 163 -6.24 12.87 10.19
C SER A 163 -5.52 13.87 11.09
N ALA A 164 -4.98 13.43 12.24
CA ALA A 164 -4.23 14.31 13.13
C ALA A 164 -2.97 14.90 12.44
N CYS A 165 -2.23 14.10 11.67
CA CYS A 165 -1.06 14.60 10.91
C CYS A 165 -1.45 15.66 9.88
N TRP A 166 -2.55 15.46 9.16
CA TRP A 166 -3.04 16.40 8.15
C TRP A 166 -3.67 17.65 8.76
N LEU A 167 -4.39 17.52 9.87
CA LEU A 167 -4.92 18.65 10.62
C LEU A 167 -3.81 19.50 11.24
N TRP A 168 -2.75 18.88 11.76
CA TRP A 168 -1.53 19.58 12.18
C TRP A 168 -0.93 20.38 11.02
N PHE A 169 -0.74 19.74 9.86
CA PHE A 169 -0.21 20.39 8.67
C PHE A 169 -1.05 21.61 8.26
N ALA A 170 -2.37 21.44 8.12
CA ALA A 170 -3.28 22.52 7.77
C ALA A 170 -3.29 23.65 8.82
N GLY A 171 -3.32 23.30 10.10
CA GLY A 171 -3.30 24.25 11.21
C GLY A 171 -2.03 25.09 11.24
N CYS A 172 -0.85 24.48 11.04
CA CYS A 172 0.41 25.21 10.96
C CYS A 172 0.45 26.18 9.76
N LEU A 173 -0.01 25.75 8.58
CA LEU A 173 -0.06 26.64 7.41
C LEU A 173 -1.00 27.83 7.63
N LEU A 174 -2.18 27.57 8.19
CA LEU A 174 -3.14 28.63 8.54
C LEU A 174 -2.56 29.58 9.59
N ALA A 175 -1.87 29.07 10.61
CA ALA A 175 -1.22 29.90 11.61
C ALA A 175 -0.13 30.80 11.01
N VAL A 176 0.68 30.29 10.07
CA VAL A 176 1.69 31.10 9.38
C VAL A 176 1.04 32.22 8.56
N ALA A 177 -0.03 31.91 7.84
CA ALA A 177 -0.77 32.90 7.05
C ALA A 177 -1.48 33.95 7.92
N ALA A 178 -2.19 33.50 8.98
CA ALA A 178 -3.01 34.37 9.83
C ALA A 178 -2.18 35.26 10.76
N LEU A 179 -1.06 34.74 11.28
CA LEU A 179 -0.18 35.47 12.21
C LEU A 179 0.99 36.15 11.50
N HIS A 180 1.01 36.15 10.16
CA HIS A 180 2.08 36.73 9.35
C HIS A 180 3.49 36.24 9.75
N LEU A 181 3.64 34.95 10.09
CA LEU A 181 4.92 34.38 10.51
C LEU A 181 5.92 34.33 9.34
N PRO A 182 7.24 34.26 9.61
CA PRO A 182 8.24 34.00 8.58
C PRO A 182 7.98 32.65 7.90
N VAL A 183 8.27 32.57 6.60
CA VAL A 183 8.05 31.35 5.78
C VAL A 183 8.77 30.13 6.37
N GLY A 184 9.90 30.32 7.03
CA GLY A 184 10.61 29.24 7.73
C GLY A 184 9.76 28.51 8.80
N ALA A 185 8.78 29.18 9.40
CA ALA A 185 7.86 28.57 10.36
C ALA A 185 6.96 27.50 9.70
N ALA A 186 6.74 27.57 8.38
CA ALA A 186 5.98 26.56 7.65
C ALA A 186 6.68 25.18 7.64
N ALA A 187 7.99 25.11 7.91
CA ALA A 187 8.70 23.84 8.03
C ALA A 187 8.12 22.94 9.15
N ALA A 188 7.56 23.53 10.21
CA ALA A 188 6.90 22.79 11.29
C ALA A 188 5.65 22.03 10.80
N ALA A 189 4.99 22.51 9.74
CA ALA A 189 3.83 21.83 9.15
C ALA A 189 4.22 20.44 8.61
N LEU A 190 5.45 20.28 8.10
CA LEU A 190 5.93 19.04 7.49
C LEU A 190 6.15 17.90 8.49
N LEU A 191 6.24 18.20 9.80
CA LEU A 191 6.45 17.20 10.85
C LEU A 191 5.35 16.13 10.91
N GLY A 192 4.12 16.47 10.53
CA GLY A 192 3.02 15.50 10.43
C GLY A 192 3.19 14.59 9.19
N PRO A 193 3.13 15.16 7.97
CA PRO A 193 3.19 14.39 6.73
C PRO A 193 4.46 13.55 6.55
N VAL A 194 5.61 13.95 7.11
CA VAL A 194 6.87 13.19 6.99
C VAL A 194 6.81 11.80 7.61
N LEU A 195 5.86 11.54 8.52
CA LEU A 195 5.68 10.22 9.14
C LEU A 195 5.19 9.17 8.13
N PHE A 196 4.44 9.57 7.10
CA PHE A 196 3.94 8.66 6.07
C PHE A 196 5.06 8.04 5.22
N PRO A 197 5.95 8.80 4.55
CA PRO A 197 7.05 8.20 3.78
C PRO A 197 7.99 7.38 4.67
N LEU A 198 8.22 7.77 5.93
CA LEU A 198 8.98 6.96 6.88
C LEU A 198 8.32 5.61 7.16
N LEU A 199 7.00 5.59 7.34
CA LEU A 199 6.23 4.35 7.49
C LEU A 199 6.29 3.51 6.21
N TYR A 200 6.02 4.09 5.04
CA TYR A 200 6.06 3.38 3.77
C TYR A 200 7.46 2.82 3.48
N GLY A 201 8.52 3.57 3.78
CA GLY A 201 9.90 3.13 3.67
C GLY A 201 10.22 1.95 4.60
N ALA A 202 9.75 2.01 5.86
CA ALA A 202 9.94 0.92 6.81
C ALA A 202 9.23 -0.37 6.36
N LEU A 203 7.98 -0.27 5.89
CA LEU A 203 7.21 -1.39 5.36
C LEU A 203 7.85 -2.00 4.11
N ARG A 204 8.37 -1.14 3.22
CA ARG A 204 9.10 -1.56 2.02
C ARG A 204 10.40 -2.28 2.38
N ALA A 205 11.16 -1.74 3.33
CA ALA A 205 12.39 -2.38 3.79
C ALA A 205 12.13 -3.73 4.45
N ALA A 206 11.05 -3.85 5.23
CA ALA A 206 10.61 -5.12 5.80
C ALA A 206 10.29 -6.17 4.72
N ARG A 207 9.53 -5.80 3.68
CA ARG A 207 9.28 -6.70 2.54
C ARG A 207 10.57 -7.15 1.84
N ARG A 208 11.49 -6.21 1.57
CA ARG A 208 12.78 -6.54 0.95
C ARG A 208 13.60 -7.51 1.79
N ARG A 209 13.62 -7.33 3.12
CA ARG A 209 14.32 -8.24 4.04
C ARG A 209 13.66 -9.62 4.10
N ALA A 210 12.34 -9.69 4.04
CA ALA A 210 11.62 -10.96 4.01
C ALA A 210 11.91 -11.74 2.72
N LEU A 211 11.86 -11.07 1.55
CA LEU A 211 12.20 -11.69 0.26
C LEU A 211 13.65 -12.16 0.16
N GLY A 212 14.57 -11.45 0.82
CA GLY A 212 15.98 -11.87 0.89
C GLY A 212 16.27 -12.97 1.91
N ARG A 213 15.27 -13.45 2.66
CA ARG A 213 15.45 -14.49 3.66
C ARG A 213 15.42 -15.85 2.95
N ALA A 214 16.48 -16.65 3.12
CA ALA A 214 16.46 -18.04 2.69
C ALA A 214 15.35 -18.79 3.46
N PRO A 215 14.48 -19.57 2.79
CA PRO A 215 13.47 -20.37 3.48
C PRO A 215 14.15 -21.30 4.48
N ALA A 216 13.61 -21.40 5.69
CA ALA A 216 14.15 -22.34 6.67
C ALA A 216 13.96 -23.76 6.15
N ALA A 217 15.03 -24.57 6.19
CA ALA A 217 15.03 -25.92 5.63
C ALA A 217 14.07 -26.88 6.37
N LEU A 218 13.71 -26.57 7.62
CA LEU A 218 12.78 -27.34 8.45
C LEU A 218 11.85 -26.40 9.20
N ALA A 219 10.56 -26.76 9.24
CA ALA A 219 9.57 -26.08 10.06
C ALA A 219 9.87 -26.33 11.55
N VAL A 220 9.96 -25.25 12.34
CA VAL A 220 10.16 -25.33 13.79
C VAL A 220 8.84 -25.05 14.49
N PRO A 221 8.30 -25.96 15.32
CA PRO A 221 7.03 -25.73 16.01
C PRO A 221 7.03 -24.38 16.75
N SER A 222 5.99 -23.58 16.56
CA SER A 222 5.84 -22.32 17.29
C SER A 222 5.52 -22.64 18.75
N PRO A 223 6.25 -22.10 19.75
CA PRO A 223 5.92 -22.24 21.16
C PRO A 223 4.72 -21.39 21.59
N TYR A 224 4.06 -20.70 20.64
CA TYR A 224 2.91 -19.83 20.89
C TYR A 224 1.68 -20.38 20.18
N ASP A 225 0.80 -21.06 20.91
CA ASP A 225 -0.46 -21.63 20.39
C ASP A 225 -1.56 -20.58 20.13
N GLY A 226 -1.30 -19.31 20.49
CA GLY A 226 -2.29 -18.21 20.45
C GLY A 226 -2.02 -17.13 19.40
N PHE A 227 -1.24 -17.41 18.35
CA PHE A 227 -1.00 -16.39 17.31
C PHE A 227 -2.31 -16.07 16.58
N PRO A 228 -2.69 -14.79 16.44
CA PRO A 228 -3.98 -14.43 15.84
C PRO A 228 -4.03 -14.86 14.36
N ALA A 229 -5.13 -15.50 13.98
CA ALA A 229 -5.42 -15.77 12.57
C ALA A 229 -5.43 -14.44 11.79
N LEU A 230 -4.89 -14.44 10.57
CA LEU A 230 -4.76 -13.25 9.74
C LEU A 230 -5.91 -13.20 8.72
N PRO A 231 -7.05 -12.57 9.04
CA PRO A 231 -8.20 -12.50 8.14
C PRO A 231 -7.87 -11.72 6.86
N GLN A 232 -8.77 -11.83 5.88
CA GLN A 232 -8.73 -10.96 4.71
C GLN A 232 -9.03 -9.52 5.09
N VAL A 233 -8.36 -8.57 4.43
CA VAL A 233 -8.51 -7.14 4.74
C VAL A 233 -9.88 -6.66 4.24
N PRO A 234 -10.73 -6.09 5.12
CA PRO A 234 -12.02 -5.56 4.71
C PRO A 234 -11.89 -4.45 3.66
N PRO A 235 -12.86 -4.22 2.76
CA PRO A 235 -12.88 -3.05 1.90
C PRO A 235 -13.02 -1.75 2.71
N TYR A 236 -12.65 -0.61 2.13
CA TYR A 236 -12.83 0.68 2.79
C TYR A 236 -14.31 0.98 3.01
N THR A 237 -14.67 1.36 4.22
CA THR A 237 -16.07 1.73 4.52
C THR A 237 -16.39 3.14 4.00
N THR A 238 -17.67 3.41 3.74
CA THR A 238 -18.14 4.74 3.30
C THR A 238 -17.73 5.84 4.29
N ARG A 239 -17.74 5.54 5.59
CA ARG A 239 -17.31 6.47 6.64
C ARG A 239 -15.84 6.85 6.51
N GLU A 240 -14.98 5.89 6.18
CA GLU A 240 -13.54 6.13 5.99
C GLU A 240 -13.28 7.00 4.76
N LYS A 241 -14.01 6.75 3.68
CA LYS A 241 -13.96 7.56 2.46
C LYS A 241 -14.40 9.00 2.73
N ALA A 242 -15.54 9.18 3.41
CA ALA A 242 -16.06 10.50 3.77
C ALA A 242 -15.08 11.27 4.67
N THR A 243 -14.53 10.62 5.70
CA THR A 243 -13.54 11.23 6.60
C THR A 243 -12.30 11.69 5.83
N SER A 244 -11.81 10.84 4.91
CA SER A 244 -10.65 11.17 4.07
C SER A 244 -10.94 12.37 3.16
N ALA A 245 -12.14 12.42 2.56
CA ALA A 245 -12.57 13.52 1.70
C ALA A 245 -12.64 14.85 2.46
N VAL A 246 -13.20 14.86 3.68
CA VAL A 246 -13.27 16.05 4.54
C VAL A 246 -11.87 16.57 4.88
N VAL A 247 -10.96 15.69 5.29
CA VAL A 247 -9.57 16.07 5.63
C VAL A 247 -8.85 16.65 4.40
N LEU A 248 -9.02 16.05 3.22
CA LEU A 248 -8.43 16.57 1.98
C LEU A 248 -8.99 17.95 1.63
N GLY A 249 -10.30 18.18 1.81
CA GLY A 249 -10.91 19.49 1.60
C GLY A 249 -10.31 20.57 2.49
N LEU A 250 -10.13 20.28 3.79
CA LEU A 250 -9.51 21.21 4.74
C LEU A 250 -8.05 21.53 4.38
N VAL A 251 -7.28 20.51 3.98
CA VAL A 251 -5.89 20.69 3.54
C VAL A 251 -5.82 21.56 2.29
N ALA A 252 -6.71 21.34 1.32
CA ALA A 252 -6.78 22.15 0.09
C ALA A 252 -7.08 23.62 0.40
N ILE A 253 -8.04 23.89 1.29
CA ILE A 253 -8.36 25.25 1.75
C ILE A 253 -7.12 25.90 2.39
N ALA A 254 -6.45 25.20 3.32
CA ALA A 254 -5.26 25.72 4.00
C ALA A 254 -4.12 26.05 3.02
N LEU A 255 -3.90 25.20 2.01
CA LEU A 255 -2.91 25.44 0.96
C LEU A 255 -3.25 26.68 0.11
N VAL A 256 -4.51 26.84 -0.29
CA VAL A 256 -4.95 28.02 -1.06
C VAL A 256 -4.78 29.30 -0.25
N SER A 257 -5.20 29.30 1.02
CA SER A 257 -5.03 30.45 1.91
C SER A 257 -3.55 30.81 2.12
N PHE A 258 -2.69 29.82 2.29
CA PHE A 258 -1.25 30.02 2.42
C PHE A 258 -0.60 30.52 1.11
N ALA A 259 -1.04 30.04 -0.05
CA ALA A 259 -0.55 30.52 -1.34
C ALA A 259 -0.97 31.98 -1.62
N ALA A 260 -2.20 32.35 -1.28
CA ALA A 260 -2.71 33.72 -1.43
C ALA A 260 -1.99 34.74 -0.52
N TYR A 261 -1.30 34.28 0.52
CA TYR A 261 -0.49 35.10 1.41
C TYR A 261 0.84 35.55 0.78
N PHE A 262 1.47 34.73 -0.08
CA PHE A 262 2.75 35.06 -0.71
C PHE A 262 2.80 36.37 -1.51
N PRO A 263 1.82 36.71 -2.37
CA PRO A 263 1.88 37.94 -3.18
C PRO A 263 1.66 39.24 -2.36
N ARG A 264 1.45 39.15 -1.04
CA ARG A 264 1.26 40.33 -0.16
C ARG A 264 2.52 40.71 0.64
N ARG A 265 3.64 40.02 0.44
CA ARG A 265 4.96 40.35 0.98
C ARG A 265 5.90 40.75 -0.14
#